data_AF-A0A954AM84-F1
#
_entry.id   AF-A0A954AM84-F1
#
_cell.length_a   1.000
_cell.length_b   1.000
_cell.length_c   1.000
_cell.angle_alpha   90.00
_cell.angle_beta   90.00
_cell.angle_gamma   90.00
#
_symmetry.space_group_name_H-M   'P 1'
#
loop_
_entity.id
_entity.type
_entity.pdbx_description
1 polymer ?
#
loop_
_entity_poly.entity_id
_entity_poly.type
_entity_poly.pdbx_seq_one_letter_code
_entity_poly.pdbx_strand_id
1 'polypeptide(L)' 'MDPQLEGLVQKIDGLRLRKIDVSDRSAAGPVVQQHGVRAVPMLVLYEGTRELSRDTRTIMMKLAESMGR' A
#
# COMPACT_ATOMS: atom_id res chain seq x y z
N MET A 1 -2.39 -10.92 -6.74
CA MET A 1 -2.74 -9.65 -6.08
C MET A 1 -4.18 -9.80 -5.66
N ASP A 2 -4.60 -9.26 -4.51
CA ASP A 2 -5.98 -9.46 -4.05
C ASP A 2 -6.94 -8.66 -4.95
N PRO A 3 -7.88 -9.31 -5.68
CA PRO A 3 -8.80 -8.63 -6.59
C PRO A 3 -9.64 -7.54 -5.93
N GLN A 4 -9.87 -7.65 -4.61
CA GLN A 4 -10.62 -6.64 -3.86
C GLN A 4 -9.86 -5.32 -3.78
N LEU A 5 -8.54 -5.35 -3.59
CA LEU A 5 -7.73 -4.13 -3.45
C LEU A 5 -7.63 -3.37 -4.78
N GLU A 6 -7.48 -4.09 -5.89
CA GLU A 6 -7.48 -3.50 -7.24
C GLU A 6 -8.83 -2.86 -7.56
N GLY A 7 -9.93 -3.56 -7.28
CA GLY A 7 -11.28 -3.02 -7.50
C GLY A 7 -11.62 -1.83 -6.60
N LEU A 8 -11.06 -1.76 -5.38
CA LEU A 8 -11.20 -0.60 -4.50
C LEU A 8 -10.46 0.62 -5.03
N VAL A 9 -9.22 0.44 -5.49
CA VAL A 9 -8.39 1.55 -5.97
C VAL A 9 -8.95 2.14 -7.26
N GLN A 10 -9.52 1.33 -8.14
CA GLN A 10 -10.15 1.80 -9.38
C GLN A 10 -11.36 2.74 -9.15
N LYS A 11 -11.96 2.71 -7.96
CA LYS A 11 -13.13 3.54 -7.62
C LYS A 11 -12.79 4.87 -6.97
N ILE A 12 -11.51 5.10 -6.62
CA ILE A 12 -11.08 6.29 -5.90
C ILE A 12 -10.19 7.12 -6.81
N ASP A 13 -10.73 8.24 -7.30
CA ASP A 13 -9.98 9.15 -8.16
C ASP A 13 -8.72 9.68 -7.46
N GLY A 14 -7.60 9.62 -8.16
CA GLY A 14 -6.29 10.07 -7.66
C GLY A 14 -5.52 9.05 -6.82
N LEU A 15 -6.11 7.90 -6.47
CA LEU A 15 -5.40 6.84 -5.77
C LEU A 15 -4.58 5.99 -6.75
N ARG A 16 -3.32 5.70 -6.42
CA ARG A 16 -2.44 4.84 -7.21
C ARG A 16 -1.98 3.64 -6.40
N LEU A 17 -2.22 2.44 -6.92
CA LEU A 17 -1.73 1.20 -6.35
C LEU A 17 -0.41 0.81 -7.03
N ARG A 18 0.64 0.60 -6.24
CA ARG A 18 1.94 0.10 -6.71
C ARG A 18 2.28 -1.18 -5.99
N LYS A 19 2.57 -2.24 -6.75
CA LYS A 19 3.14 -3.48 -6.22
C LYS A 19 4.66 -3.39 -6.30
N ILE A 20 5.32 -3.63 -5.17
CA ILE A 20 6.77 -3.74 -5.11
C ILE A 20 7.09 -5.19 -4.76
N ASP A 21 7.86 -5.86 -5.61
CA ASP A 21 8.37 -7.19 -5.32
C ASP A 21 9.59 -7.08 -4.41
N VAL A 22 9.52 -7.71 -3.24
CA VAL A 22 10.60 -7.73 -2.24
C VAL A 22 11.22 -9.12 -2.07
N SER A 23 10.85 -10.08 -2.92
CA SER A 23 11.45 -11.41 -2.93
C SER A 23 12.89 -11.38 -3.44
N ASP A 24 13.21 -10.46 -4.36
CA ASP A 24 14.58 -10.14 -4.74
C ASP A 24 15.20 -9.15 -3.74
N ARG A 25 15.96 -9.68 -2.78
CA ARG A 25 16.65 -8.89 -1.76
C ARG A 25 17.72 -7.93 -2.32
N SER A 26 18.20 -8.15 -3.55
CA SER A 26 19.20 -7.30 -4.18
C SER A 26 18.59 -6.02 -4.76
N ALA A 27 17.41 -6.13 -5.39
CA ALA A 27 16.66 -4.99 -5.93
C ALA A 27 15.81 -4.28 -4.86
N ALA A 28 15.31 -5.01 -3.86
CA ALA A 28 14.43 -4.48 -2.83
C ALA A 28 15.17 -3.97 -1.58
N GLY A 29 16.49 -4.15 -1.50
CA GLY A 29 17.30 -3.78 -0.34
C GLY A 29 17.01 -2.38 0.23
N PRO A 30 16.98 -1.32 -0.60
CA PRO A 30 16.65 0.02 -0.13
C PRO A 30 15.22 0.16 0.41
N VAL A 31 14.23 -0.42 -0.27
CA VAL A 31 12.80 -0.34 0.12
C VAL A 31 12.54 -1.15 1.40
N VAL A 32 13.10 -2.36 1.49
CA VAL A 32 12.97 -3.24 2.65
C VAL A 32 13.61 -2.61 3.88
N GLN A 33 14.79 -2.00 3.75
CA GLN A 33 15.45 -1.28 4.84
C GLN A 33 14.69 -0.01 5.24
N GLN A 34 14.30 0.82 4.27
CA GLN A 34 13.62 2.09 4.51
C GLN A 34 12.26 1.90 5.20
N HIS A 35 11.50 0.89 4.81
CA HIS A 35 10.16 0.63 5.37
C HIS A 35 10.16 -0.43 6.47
N GLY A 36 11.31 -1.03 6.78
CA GLY A 36 11.43 -2.08 7.80
C GLY A 36 10.52 -3.27 7.52
N VAL A 37 10.46 -3.72 6.26
CA VAL A 37 9.56 -4.81 5.85
C VAL A 37 10.00 -6.11 6.53
N ARG A 38 9.25 -6.53 7.55
CA ARG A 38 9.53 -7.76 8.34
C ARG A 38 8.72 -8.97 7.89
N ALA A 39 7.60 -8.75 7.23
CA ALA A 39 6.69 -9.78 6.75
C ALA A 39 5.99 -9.31 5.46
N VAL A 40 5.63 -10.26 4.60
CA VAL A 40 4.85 -10.03 3.38
C VAL A 40 3.53 -10.82 3.44
N PRO A 41 2.44 -10.32 2.82
CA PRO A 41 2.32 -9.01 2.17
C PRO A 41 2.27 -7.85 3.20
N MET A 42 2.86 -6.71 2.83
CA MET A 42 2.78 -5.45 3.60
C MET A 42 2.07 -4.40 2.74
N LEU A 43 1.11 -3.70 3.34
CA LEU A 43 0.40 -2.60 2.70
C LEU A 43 0.79 -1.29 3.38
N VAL A 44 1.08 -0.27 2.57
CA VAL A 44 1.44 1.06 3.07
C VAL A 44 0.70 2.12 2.26
N LEU A 45 0.11 3.09 2.94
CA LEU A 45 -0.61 4.20 2.34
C LEU A 45 0.24 5.47 2.41
N TYR A 46 0.37 6.14 1.27
CA TYR A 46 1.10 7.40 1.14
C TYR A 46 0.22 8.51 0.59
N GLU A 47 0.52 9.73 1.03
CA GLU A 47 0.06 10.97 0.41
C GLU A 47 1.31 11.79 0.04
N GLY A 48 1.63 11.84 -1.26
CA GLY A 48 2.92 12.35 -1.72
C GLY A 48 4.08 11.52 -1.13
N THR A 49 4.97 12.16 -0.37
CA THR A 49 6.09 11.49 0.31
C THR A 49 5.79 11.12 1.77
N ARG A 50 4.60 11.49 2.27
CA ARG A 50 4.22 11.24 3.67
C ARG A 50 3.54 9.87 3.81
N GLU A 51 4.10 9.02 4.67
CA GLU A 51 3.45 7.78 5.08
C GLU A 51 2.25 8.11 5.98
N LEU A 52 1.06 7.66 5.59
CA LEU A 52 -0.16 7.84 6.38
C LEU A 52 -0.43 6.66 7.30
N SER A 53 -0.16 5.43 6.83
CA SER A 53 -0.33 4.22 7.62
C SER A 53 0.36 3.03 6.97
N ARG A 54 0.77 2.09 7.82
CA ARG A 54 1.28 0.75 7.47
C ARG A 54 0.43 -0.38 8.07
N ASP A 55 -0.64 -0.01 8.78
CA ASP A 55 -1.59 -0.95 9.36
C ASP A 55 -2.69 -1.25 8.35
N THR A 56 -2.77 -2.50 7.88
CA THR A 56 -3.70 -2.92 6.84
C THR A 56 -5.14 -2.55 7.19
N ARG A 57 -5.57 -2.74 8.45
CA ARG A 57 -6.94 -2.42 8.86
C ARG A 57 -7.23 -0.92 8.71
N THR A 58 -6.34 -0.08 9.20
CA THR A 58 -6.43 1.38 9.09
C THR A 58 -6.46 1.84 7.64
N ILE A 59 -5.62 1.24 6.79
CA ILE A 59 -5.59 1.56 5.36
C ILE A 59 -6.94 1.22 4.72
N MET A 60 -7.46 0.01 4.97
CA MET A 60 -8.76 -0.40 4.42
C MET A 60 -9.91 0.50 4.88
N MET A 61 -9.92 0.94 6.14
CA MET A 61 -10.92 1.90 6.64
C MET A 61 -10.82 3.25 5.92
N LYS A 62 -9.60 3.79 5.76
CA LYS A 62 -9.39 5.06 5.02
C LYS A 62 -9.80 4.98 3.55
N LEU A 63 -9.54 3.83 2.91
CA LEU A 63 -10.00 3.57 1.55
C LEU A 63 -11.53 3.51 1.48
N ALA A 64 -12.19 2.84 2.43
CA ALA A 64 -13.64 2.78 2.49
C ALA A 64 -14.29 4.17 2.71
N GLU A 65 -13.73 5.00 3.59
CA GLU A 65 -14.16 6.39 3.82
C GLU A 65 -14.05 7.24 2.55
N SER A 66 -13.06 6.97 1.70
CA SER A 66 -12.81 7.73 0.47
C SER A 66 -13.77 7.37 -0.66
N MET A 67 -14.42 6.21 -0.61
CA MET A 67 -15.45 5.81 -1.59
C MET A 67 -16.84 6.35 -1.27
N GLY A 68 -17.08 6.80 -0.03
CA GLY A 68 -18.36 7.34 0.41
C GLY A 68 -18.53 8.85 0.19
N ARG A 69 -17.56 9.50 -0.47
CA ARG A 69 -17.59 10.90 -0.86
C ARG A 69 -17.86 11.02 -2.34
#